data_AF-A0A081GID8-F1
#
_entry.id   AF-A0A081GID8-F1
#
_cell.length_a   1.000
_cell.length_b   1.000
_cell.length_c   1.000
_cell.angle_alpha   90.00
_cell.angle_beta   90.00
_cell.angle_gamma   90.00
#
_symmetry.space_group_name_H-M   'P 1'
#
loop_
_entity.id
_entity.type
_entity.pdbx_description
1 polymer ?
#
loop_
_entity_poly.entity_id
_entity_poly.type
_entity_poly.pdbx_seq_one_letter_code
_entity_poly.pdbx_strand_id
1 'polypeptide(L)'
;MLVGFAATALLSQALPARAFEVTVDGETYDITAEVTSYAASPARFDLIANGGAMPWWGNSDLASRFAAAVGNSLGNNPPSDEFGPLFAFQLAQVGMDDIVDTWTQLIVPPGNSQLNYQPLLSETWRYAVATRVVTPPPSPAVPGPLPILGVSVCFGYARRIRRRQRASLRMDG
;
A
#
# COMPACT_ATOMS: atom_id res chain seq x y z
N MET A 1 -10.26 53.93 -9.62
CA MET A 1 -11.03 52.90 -8.88
C MET A 1 -10.66 51.56 -9.49
N LEU A 2 -9.79 50.80 -8.82
CA LEU A 2 -9.14 49.61 -9.36
C LEU A 2 -9.75 48.39 -8.64
N VAL A 3 -10.54 47.60 -9.36
CA VAL A 3 -11.21 46.41 -8.83
C VAL A 3 -10.26 45.22 -9.00
N GLY A 4 -9.67 44.77 -7.89
CA GLY A 4 -8.81 43.58 -7.87
C GLY A 4 -9.66 42.31 -7.78
N PHE A 5 -9.54 41.45 -8.79
CA PHE A 5 -10.05 40.08 -8.74
C PHE A 5 -9.01 39.19 -8.08
N ALA A 6 -9.28 38.76 -6.84
CA ALA A 6 -8.53 37.68 -6.20
C ALA A 6 -9.10 36.34 -6.67
N ALA A 7 -8.42 35.70 -7.62
CA ALA A 7 -8.73 34.33 -8.04
C ALA A 7 -8.30 33.35 -6.94
N THR A 8 -9.26 32.81 -6.21
CA THR A 8 -9.03 31.76 -5.22
C THR A 8 -8.80 30.44 -5.96
N ALA A 9 -7.55 30.00 -6.06
CA ALA A 9 -7.20 28.70 -6.63
C ALA A 9 -7.67 27.60 -5.64
N LEU A 10 -8.76 26.92 -5.97
CA LEU A 10 -9.13 25.66 -5.34
C LEU A 10 -8.06 24.63 -5.69
N LEU A 11 -7.18 24.32 -4.73
CA LEU A 11 -6.31 23.15 -4.78
C LEU A 11 -7.20 21.91 -4.90
N SER A 12 -7.38 21.43 -6.13
CA SER A 12 -7.93 20.10 -6.40
C SER A 12 -6.93 19.08 -5.86
N GLN A 13 -7.13 18.63 -4.63
CA GLN A 13 -6.43 17.47 -4.10
C GLN A 13 -6.91 16.27 -4.91
N ALA A 14 -6.06 15.76 -5.82
CA ALA A 14 -6.33 14.50 -6.49
C ALA A 14 -6.48 13.45 -5.39
N LEU A 15 -7.69 12.88 -5.27
CA LEU A 15 -7.91 11.74 -4.39
C LEU A 15 -6.89 10.66 -4.79
N PRO A 16 -6.24 10.01 -3.81
CA PRO A 16 -5.30 8.94 -4.12
C PRO A 16 -6.04 7.91 -4.98
N ALA A 17 -5.43 7.55 -6.11
CA ALA A 17 -5.91 6.47 -6.96
C ALA A 17 -6.18 5.27 -6.04
N ARG A 18 -7.42 4.73 -6.07
CA ARG A 18 -7.79 3.60 -5.22
C ARG A 18 -6.88 2.41 -5.57
N ALA A 19 -6.03 2.03 -4.64
CA ALA A 19 -5.30 0.78 -4.72
C ALA A 19 -6.26 -0.39 -4.43
N PHE A 20 -6.08 -1.49 -5.14
CA PHE A 20 -6.81 -2.73 -4.94
C PHE A 20 -5.85 -3.78 -4.40
N GLU A 21 -6.19 -4.38 -3.26
CA GLU A 21 -5.41 -5.48 -2.69
C GLU A 21 -5.69 -6.78 -3.46
N VAL A 22 -4.62 -7.47 -3.89
CA VAL A 22 -4.69 -8.80 -4.51
C VAL A 22 -3.71 -9.74 -3.84
N THR A 23 -4.11 -11.00 -3.67
CA THR A 23 -3.20 -12.06 -3.18
C THR A 23 -2.80 -12.96 -4.33
N VAL A 24 -1.49 -13.04 -4.59
CA VAL A 24 -0.90 -13.91 -5.64
C VAL A 24 0.22 -14.70 -4.99
N ASP A 25 0.20 -16.03 -5.14
CA ASP A 25 1.20 -16.95 -4.55
C ASP A 25 1.41 -16.79 -3.03
N GLY A 26 0.36 -16.38 -2.30
CA GLY A 26 0.40 -16.18 -0.85
C GLY A 26 0.94 -14.82 -0.39
N GLU A 27 1.31 -13.95 -1.33
CA GLU A 27 1.75 -12.58 -1.06
C GLU A 27 0.65 -11.58 -1.41
N THR A 28 0.45 -10.58 -0.56
CA THR A 28 -0.54 -9.51 -0.78
C THR A 28 0.14 -8.30 -1.41
N TYR A 29 -0.49 -7.77 -2.45
CA TYR A 29 -0.02 -6.61 -3.20
C TYR A 29 -1.12 -5.57 -3.31
N ASP A 30 -0.75 -4.30 -3.14
CA ASP A 30 -1.54 -3.16 -3.55
C ASP A 30 -1.29 -2.89 -5.03
N ILE A 31 -2.33 -3.10 -5.85
CA ILE A 31 -2.31 -2.79 -7.27
C ILE A 31 -2.87 -1.40 -7.51
N THR A 32 -2.09 -0.55 -8.17
CA THR A 32 -2.54 0.71 -8.73
C THR A 32 -2.29 0.73 -10.23
N ALA A 33 -2.76 1.79 -10.88
CA ALA A 33 -2.57 1.99 -12.30
C ALA A 33 -1.89 3.34 -12.54
N GLU A 34 -0.87 3.35 -13.40
CA GLU A 34 -0.12 4.53 -13.79
C GLU A 34 -0.23 4.73 -15.30
N VAL A 35 -0.53 5.95 -15.73
CA VAL A 35 -0.56 6.31 -17.15
C VAL A 35 0.84 6.75 -17.55
N THR A 36 1.57 5.90 -18.27
CA THR A 36 2.96 6.16 -18.66
C THR A 36 3.30 5.44 -19.97
N SER A 37 4.51 5.64 -20.49
CA SER A 37 5.10 4.85 -21.57
C SER A 37 6.45 4.31 -21.12
N TYR A 38 6.93 3.25 -21.75
CA TYR A 38 8.25 2.72 -21.42
C TYR A 38 9.37 3.71 -21.73
N ALA A 39 9.28 4.38 -22.88
CA ALA A 39 10.26 5.39 -23.27
C ALA A 39 10.34 6.54 -22.24
N ALA A 40 9.23 6.88 -21.58
CA ALA A 40 9.20 7.91 -20.55
C ALA A 40 9.71 7.42 -19.17
N SER A 41 9.61 6.13 -18.87
CA SER A 41 9.91 5.60 -17.53
C SER A 41 10.44 4.16 -17.55
N PRO A 42 11.58 3.88 -18.23
CA PRO A 42 12.04 2.51 -18.43
C PRO A 42 12.36 1.79 -17.11
N ALA A 43 12.83 2.50 -16.09
CA ALA A 43 13.12 1.95 -14.77
C ALA A 43 11.88 1.35 -14.07
N ARG A 44 10.65 1.74 -14.44
CA ARG A 44 9.43 1.13 -13.91
C ARG A 44 9.23 -0.29 -14.43
N PHE A 45 9.73 -0.56 -15.63
CA PHE A 45 9.62 -1.80 -16.38
C PHE A 45 10.91 -2.61 -16.22
N ASP A 46 11.24 -2.89 -14.96
CA ASP A 46 12.39 -3.68 -14.57
C ASP A 46 11.98 -4.58 -13.39
N LEU A 47 12.89 -5.43 -12.95
CA LEU A 47 12.75 -6.20 -11.72
C LEU A 47 12.67 -5.26 -10.51
N ILE A 48 11.95 -5.68 -9.48
CA ILE A 48 11.81 -4.96 -8.20
C ILE A 48 13.19 -4.64 -7.59
N ALA A 49 14.16 -5.54 -7.75
CA ALA A 49 15.53 -5.35 -7.27
C ALA A 49 16.23 -4.12 -7.90
N ASN A 50 15.77 -3.67 -9.08
CA ASN A 50 16.31 -2.55 -9.83
C ASN A 50 15.42 -1.29 -9.74
N GLY A 51 14.44 -1.27 -8.84
CA GLY A 51 13.48 -0.16 -8.71
C GLY A 51 12.27 -0.27 -9.64
N GLY A 52 12.07 -1.45 -10.26
CA GLY A 52 10.86 -1.77 -11.01
C GLY A 52 9.60 -1.68 -10.15
N ALA A 53 8.46 -1.48 -10.79
CA ALA A 53 7.15 -1.40 -10.14
C ALA A 53 6.26 -2.62 -10.45
N MET A 54 6.81 -3.60 -11.18
CA MET A 54 6.09 -4.76 -11.69
C MET A 54 6.77 -6.04 -11.17
N PRO A 55 6.29 -6.65 -10.07
CA PRO A 55 6.89 -7.86 -9.50
C PRO A 55 6.81 -9.07 -10.44
N TRP A 56 5.96 -9.00 -11.46
CA TRP A 56 5.86 -9.99 -12.53
C TRP A 56 6.76 -9.69 -13.74
N TRP A 57 7.58 -8.64 -13.70
CA TRP A 57 8.48 -8.33 -14.81
C TRP A 57 9.39 -9.52 -15.13
N GLY A 58 9.55 -9.83 -16.42
CA GLY A 58 10.27 -11.03 -16.89
C GLY A 58 9.54 -12.37 -16.70
N ASN A 59 8.30 -12.38 -16.19
CA ASN A 59 7.54 -13.61 -15.95
C ASN A 59 6.09 -13.48 -16.48
N SER A 60 5.86 -14.01 -17.68
CA SER A 60 4.55 -14.00 -18.36
C SER A 60 3.45 -14.66 -17.55
N ASP A 61 3.77 -15.79 -16.91
CA ASP A 61 2.80 -16.59 -16.16
C ASP A 61 2.38 -15.87 -14.88
N LEU A 62 3.32 -15.18 -14.22
CA LEU A 62 3.01 -14.35 -13.05
C LEU A 62 2.15 -13.14 -13.47
N ALA A 63 2.49 -12.47 -14.57
CA ALA A 63 1.73 -11.34 -15.10
C ALA A 63 0.27 -11.71 -15.42
N SER A 64 0.09 -12.85 -16.08
CA SER A 64 -1.23 -13.43 -16.39
C SER A 64 -2.06 -13.72 -15.14
N ARG A 65 -1.44 -14.25 -14.08
CA ARG A 65 -2.10 -14.50 -12.79
C ARG A 65 -2.49 -13.23 -12.06
N PHE A 66 -1.64 -12.19 -12.07
CA PHE A 66 -1.98 -10.88 -11.55
C PHE A 66 -3.16 -10.25 -12.28
N ALA A 67 -3.13 -10.29 -13.62
CA ALA A 67 -4.23 -9.82 -14.44
C ALA A 67 -5.53 -10.54 -14.06
N ALA A 68 -5.53 -11.88 -14.04
CA ALA A 68 -6.69 -12.67 -13.66
C ALA A 68 -7.22 -12.34 -12.25
N ALA A 69 -6.32 -12.17 -11.27
CA ALA A 69 -6.69 -11.80 -9.90
C ALA A 69 -7.39 -10.43 -9.84
N VAL A 70 -6.89 -9.44 -10.58
CA VAL A 70 -7.50 -8.11 -10.67
C VAL A 70 -8.83 -8.15 -11.42
N GLY A 71 -8.94 -8.87 -12.54
CA GLY A 71 -10.22 -9.01 -13.23
C GLY A 71 -11.29 -9.69 -12.37
N ASN A 72 -10.91 -10.70 -11.60
CA ASN A 72 -11.82 -11.39 -10.69
C ASN A 72 -12.28 -10.47 -9.54
N SER A 73 -11.43 -9.56 -9.05
CA SER A 73 -11.78 -8.64 -7.97
C SER A 73 -12.70 -7.50 -8.40
N LEU A 74 -12.64 -7.08 -9.67
CA LEU A 74 -13.50 -6.06 -10.26
C LEU A 74 -14.93 -6.57 -10.58
N GLY A 75 -15.13 -7.89 -10.59
CA GLY A 75 -16.42 -8.54 -10.86
C GLY A 75 -16.78 -8.63 -12.35
N ASN A 76 -17.90 -9.30 -12.65
CA ASN A 76 -18.29 -9.71 -14.01
C ASN A 76 -18.85 -8.58 -14.92
N ASN A 77 -18.93 -7.34 -14.46
CA ASN A 77 -19.57 -6.24 -15.20
C ASN A 77 -18.76 -4.93 -15.16
N PRO A 78 -17.50 -4.95 -15.58
CA PRO A 78 -16.86 -3.69 -15.93
C PRO A 78 -17.57 -3.04 -17.13
N PRO A 79 -17.54 -1.70 -17.24
CA PRO A 79 -18.08 -1.01 -18.41
C PRO A 79 -17.39 -1.52 -19.69
N SER A 80 -18.18 -1.86 -20.71
CA SER A 80 -17.78 -2.56 -21.95
C SER A 80 -16.73 -1.84 -22.80
N ASP A 81 -16.37 -0.61 -22.43
CA ASP A 81 -15.57 0.29 -23.26
C ASP A 81 -14.22 0.61 -22.58
N GLU A 82 -13.94 0.04 -21.40
CA GLU A 82 -12.75 0.36 -20.63
C GLU A 82 -11.85 -0.85 -20.44
N PHE A 83 -10.69 -0.86 -21.11
CA PHE A 83 -9.64 -1.83 -20.86
C PHE A 83 -9.09 -1.63 -19.44
N GLY A 84 -8.86 -2.74 -18.73
CA GLY A 84 -8.13 -2.73 -17.48
C GLY A 84 -6.71 -2.19 -17.61
N PRO A 85 -6.02 -1.95 -16.49
CA PRO A 85 -4.61 -1.64 -16.56
C PRO A 85 -3.84 -2.81 -17.22
N LEU A 86 -2.84 -2.48 -18.05
CA LEU A 86 -2.03 -3.46 -18.74
C LEU A 86 -0.98 -4.06 -17.79
N PHE A 87 -0.83 -5.39 -17.82
CA PHE A 87 0.20 -6.11 -17.07
C PHE A 87 1.36 -6.40 -18.03
N ALA A 88 2.23 -5.40 -18.19
CA ALA A 88 3.40 -5.51 -19.06
C ALA A 88 4.41 -6.51 -18.51
N PHE A 89 5.07 -7.26 -19.39
CA PHE A 89 6.12 -8.20 -19.01
C PHE A 89 7.20 -8.27 -20.10
N GLN A 90 8.33 -8.86 -19.75
CA GLN A 90 9.42 -9.08 -20.69
C GLN A 90 9.41 -10.55 -21.09
N LEU A 91 9.32 -10.84 -22.39
CA LEU A 91 9.62 -12.16 -22.92
C LEU A 91 11.14 -12.26 -23.12
N ALA A 92 11.74 -13.29 -22.53
CA ALA A 92 13.10 -13.69 -22.85
C ALA A 92 13.11 -14.38 -24.23
N GLN A 93 12.95 -13.63 -25.32
CA GLN A 93 13.16 -14.16 -26.67
C GLN A 93 14.24 -13.38 -27.43
N VAL A 94 15.41 -14.03 -27.47
CA VAL A 94 16.38 -14.14 -28.58
C VAL A 94 16.40 -12.96 -29.57
N GLY A 95 17.23 -11.96 -29.27
CA GLY A 95 17.84 -11.10 -30.30
C GLY A 95 17.17 -9.76 -30.57
N MET A 96 16.22 -9.31 -29.77
CA MET A 96 15.69 -7.95 -29.82
C MET A 96 15.69 -7.30 -28.43
N ASP A 97 16.36 -6.15 -28.30
CA ASP A 97 16.50 -5.34 -27.07
C ASP A 97 15.23 -4.52 -26.72
N ASP A 98 14.05 -4.92 -27.21
CA ASP A 98 12.80 -4.16 -27.05
C ASP A 98 11.82 -4.85 -26.11
N ILE A 99 10.88 -4.09 -25.54
CA ILE A 99 9.75 -4.64 -24.77
C ILE A 99 8.94 -5.55 -25.68
N VAL A 100 8.72 -6.80 -25.29
CA VAL A 100 8.16 -7.78 -26.23
C VAL A 100 6.69 -8.15 -25.98
N ASP A 101 6.05 -7.88 -24.84
CA ASP A 101 4.59 -8.10 -24.78
C ASP A 101 3.90 -7.48 -23.57
N THR A 102 2.61 -7.17 -23.72
CA THR A 102 1.74 -6.85 -22.59
C THR A 102 0.59 -7.84 -22.51
N TRP A 103 0.42 -8.45 -21.33
CA TRP A 103 -0.84 -9.12 -21.04
C TRP A 103 -1.87 -8.05 -20.74
N THR A 104 -2.86 -7.94 -21.61
CA THR A 104 -4.03 -7.12 -21.35
C THR A 104 -5.17 -8.07 -21.03
N GLN A 105 -5.82 -7.89 -19.88
CA GLN A 105 -7.10 -8.55 -19.68
C GLN A 105 -8.13 -7.72 -20.44
N LEU A 106 -8.77 -8.32 -21.45
CA LEU A 106 -9.96 -7.72 -22.02
C LEU A 106 -11.04 -7.76 -20.93
N ILE A 107 -11.28 -6.59 -20.35
CA ILE A 107 -12.31 -6.31 -19.35
C ILE A 107 -13.69 -6.19 -20.07
N VAL A 108 -13.92 -6.94 -21.15
CA VAL A 108 -15.18 -6.90 -21.90
C VAL A 108 -15.66 -8.32 -22.18
N PRO A 109 -16.93 -8.65 -21.86
CA PRO A 109 -17.56 -9.92 -22.22
C PRO A 109 -17.42 -10.29 -23.72
N PRO A 110 -17.20 -11.58 -24.07
CA PRO A 110 -17.20 -12.72 -23.17
C PRO A 110 -15.89 -12.76 -22.39
N GLY A 111 -16.02 -12.68 -21.07
CA GLY A 111 -14.88 -12.56 -20.17
C GLY A 111 -13.96 -13.75 -20.38
N ASN A 112 -12.68 -13.51 -20.09
CA ASN A 112 -11.57 -14.47 -20.10
C ASN A 112 -10.66 -14.41 -21.34
N SER A 113 -10.91 -13.54 -22.32
CA SER A 113 -9.93 -13.33 -23.41
C SER A 113 -8.79 -12.43 -22.94
N GLN A 114 -7.65 -13.05 -22.59
CA GLN A 114 -6.37 -12.36 -22.55
C GLN A 114 -6.00 -11.97 -23.98
N LEU A 115 -5.93 -10.68 -24.26
CA LEU A 115 -5.42 -10.20 -25.54
C LEU A 115 -3.96 -9.84 -25.36
N ASN A 116 -3.14 -10.43 -26.21
CA ASN A 116 -1.75 -10.03 -26.32
C ASN A 116 -1.70 -8.76 -27.14
N TYR A 117 -1.25 -7.67 -26.52
CA TYR A 117 -1.11 -6.38 -27.19
C TYR A 117 0.34 -5.93 -27.05
N GLN A 118 0.91 -5.45 -28.15
CA GLN A 118 2.28 -4.96 -28.21
C GLN A 118 2.24 -3.44 -28.42
N PRO A 119 2.21 -2.64 -27.33
CA PRO A 119 2.27 -1.19 -27.44
C PRO A 119 3.62 -0.76 -28.00
N LEU A 120 3.65 0.32 -28.76
CA LEU A 120 4.92 0.97 -29.11
C LEU A 120 5.57 1.51 -27.83
N LEU A 121 6.91 1.50 -27.75
CA LEU A 121 7.64 1.95 -26.54
C LEU A 121 7.30 3.39 -26.13
N SER A 122 6.98 4.24 -27.11
CA SER A 122 6.60 5.64 -26.93
C SER A 122 5.11 5.84 -26.64
N GLU A 123 4.28 4.80 -26.78
CA GLU A 123 2.84 4.89 -26.59
C GLU A 123 2.50 4.88 -25.10
N THR A 124 1.63 5.82 -24.72
CA THR A 124 1.20 5.98 -23.33
C THR A 124 -0.01 5.11 -23.07
N TRP A 125 0.12 4.20 -22.11
CA TRP A 125 -0.94 3.32 -21.65
C TRP A 125 -1.10 3.37 -20.14
N ARG A 126 -2.24 2.88 -19.67
CA ARG A 126 -2.49 2.68 -18.24
C ARG A 126 -1.91 1.33 -17.84
N TYR A 127 -0.73 1.32 -17.23
CA TYR A 127 -0.04 0.11 -16.77
C TYR A 127 -0.37 -0.20 -15.31
N ALA A 128 -0.50 -1.48 -14.99
CA ALA A 128 -0.60 -1.95 -13.61
C ALA A 128 0.77 -1.85 -12.94
N VAL A 129 0.79 -1.34 -11.73
CA VAL A 129 1.96 -1.35 -10.85
C VAL A 129 1.56 -1.92 -9.51
N ALA A 130 2.49 -2.60 -8.85
CA ALA A 130 2.21 -3.29 -7.61
C ALA A 130 3.22 -2.93 -6.53
N THR A 131 2.71 -2.70 -5.33
CA THR A 131 3.51 -2.53 -4.11
C THR A 131 3.18 -3.69 -3.18
N ARG A 132 4.20 -4.42 -2.71
CA ARG A 132 3.98 -5.50 -1.75
C ARG A 132 3.50 -4.93 -0.42
N VAL A 133 2.42 -5.47 0.11
CA VAL A 133 1.89 -5.12 1.43
C VAL A 133 2.69 -5.89 2.48
N VAL A 134 3.61 -5.19 3.16
CA VAL A 134 4.36 -5.80 4.26
C VAL A 134 3.48 -5.72 5.51
N THR A 135 2.87 -6.84 5.87
CA THR A 135 2.15 -6.93 7.16
C THR A 135 3.18 -6.76 8.27
N PRO A 136 3.04 -5.77 9.17
CA PRO A 136 3.97 -5.61 10.27
C PRO A 136 3.98 -6.89 11.11
N PRO A 137 5.15 -7.33 11.62
CA PRO A 137 5.21 -8.49 12.50
C PRO A 137 4.26 -8.25 13.68
N PRO A 138 3.63 -9.30 14.24
CA PRO A 138 2.76 -9.15 15.39
C PRO A 138 3.54 -8.39 16.45
N SER A 139 3.03 -7.21 16.82
CA SER A 139 3.66 -6.37 17.82
C SER A 139 3.91 -7.26 19.05
N PRO A 140 5.13 -7.34 19.58
CA PRO A 140 5.40 -8.18 20.74
C PRO A 140 4.37 -7.79 21.79
N ALA A 141 3.65 -8.77 22.34
CA ALA A 141 2.63 -8.52 23.35
C ALA A 141 3.26 -7.65 24.43
N VAL A 142 2.95 -6.36 24.42
CA VAL A 142 3.46 -5.43 25.43
C VAL A 142 2.91 -6.01 26.73
N PRO A 143 3.77 -6.43 27.68
CA PRO A 143 3.29 -6.85 28.98
C PRO A 143 2.41 -5.71 29.48
N GLY A 144 1.10 -5.97 29.57
CA GLY A 144 0.15 -4.96 29.98
C GLY A 144 0.66 -4.30 31.27
N PRO A 145 0.34 -3.03 31.52
CA PRO A 145 0.82 -2.35 32.72
C PRO A 145 0.55 -3.26 33.91
N LEU A 146 1.62 -3.82 34.48
CA LEU A 146 1.53 -4.70 35.63
C LEU A 146 0.69 -3.93 36.64
N PRO A 147 -0.48 -4.44 37.08
CA PRO A 147 -1.23 -3.76 38.11
C PRO A 147 -0.27 -3.61 39.28
N ILE A 148 0.12 -2.37 39.58
CA ILE A 148 0.94 -2.02 40.73
C ILE A 148 0.05 -2.26 41.95
N LEU A 149 -0.10 -3.53 42.32
CA LEU A 149 -0.60 -3.98 43.60
C LEU A 149 0.48 -3.68 44.64
N GLY A 150 0.68 -2.39 44.95
CA GLY A 150 1.82 -1.94 45.74
C GLY A 150 1.66 -0.62 46.47
N VAL A 151 0.43 -0.13 46.70
CA VAL A 151 0.19 1.14 47.43
C VAL A 151 -0.54 0.92 48.77
N SER A 152 -0.46 -0.27 49.38
CA SER A 152 -1.14 -0.57 50.65
C SER A 152 -0.18 -0.86 51.81
N VAL A 153 0.86 -0.04 52.01
CA VAL A 153 1.69 -0.14 53.24
C VAL A 153 1.96 1.21 53.95
N CYS A 154 1.58 2.36 53.41
CA CYS A 154 1.99 3.66 53.99
C CYS A 154 1.04 4.28 55.04
N PHE A 155 -0.04 3.62 55.48
CA PHE A 155 -0.93 4.18 56.52
C PHE A 155 -0.64 3.70 57.96
N GLY A 156 0.26 2.74 58.17
CA GLY A 156 0.56 2.24 59.52
C GLY A 156 1.52 3.12 60.35
N TYR A 157 2.41 3.87 59.70
CA TYR A 157 3.50 4.56 60.41
C TYR A 157 3.11 5.93 60.99
N ALA A 158 2.03 6.54 60.52
CA ALA A 158 1.59 7.87 60.97
C ALA A 158 1.08 7.90 62.44
N ARG A 159 0.59 6.77 62.97
CA ARG A 159 0.03 6.73 64.34
C ARG A 159 1.10 6.71 65.44
N ARG A 160 2.33 6.31 65.13
CA ARG A 160 3.43 6.21 66.10
C ARG A 160 4.11 7.53 66.42
N ILE A 161 4.10 8.50 65.49
CA ILE A 161 4.75 9.81 65.67
C ILE A 161 3.91 10.75 66.55
N ARG A 162 2.57 10.74 66.43
CA ARG A 162 1.69 11.60 67.26
C ARG A 162 1.73 11.30 68.75
N ARG A 163 2.13 10.09 69.17
CA ARG A 163 2.30 9.78 70.60
C ARG A 163 3.55 10.41 71.21
N ARG A 164 4.56 10.77 70.40
CA ARG A 164 5.80 11.38 70.91
C ARG A 164 5.65 12.87 71.20
N GLN A 165 4.83 13.60 70.44
CA GLN A 165 4.64 15.04 70.65
C GLN A 165 3.74 15.40 71.85
N ARG A 166 2.86 14.49 72.29
CA ARG A 166 2.05 14.71 73.51
C ARG A 166 2.79 14.43 74.81
N ALA A 167 3.90 13.70 74.78
CA ALA A 167 4.72 13.45 75.98
C ALA A 167 5.68 14.61 76.30
N SER A 168 6.02 15.45 75.32
CA SER A 168 6.94 16.58 75.48
C SER A 168 6.27 17.87 75.97
N LEU A 169 4.94 17.94 75.98
CA LEU A 169 4.18 19.16 76.28
C LEU A 169 3.56 19.14 77.69
N ARG A 170 4.10 18.31 78.58
CA ARG A 170 3.58 18.10 79.95
C ARG A 170 4.67 18.21 81.03
N MET A 171 5.82 18.79 80.72
CA MET A 171 6.93 18.99 81.67
C MET A 171 7.27 20.45 81.95
N ASP A 172 6.42 21.40 81.55
CA ASP A 172 6.49 22.79 82.01
C ASP A 172 5.23 23.11 82.80
N GLY A 173 5.28 22.86 84.11
CA GLY A 173 4.23 23.12 85.08
C GLY A 173 4.66 22.70 86.47
#